data_AF-A0A432U4Y6-F1
#
_entry.id   AF-A0A432U4Y6-F1
#
_cell.length_a   1.000
_cell.length_b   1.000
_cell.length_c   1.000
_cell.angle_alpha   90.00
_cell.angle_beta   90.00
_cell.angle_gamma   90.00
#
_symmetry.space_group_name_H-M   'P 1'
#
loop_
_entity.id
_entity.type
_entity.pdbx_description
1 polymer ?
#
loop_
_entity_poly.entity_id
_entity_poly.type
_entity_poly.pdbx_seq_one_letter_code
_entity_poly.pdbx_strand_id
1 'polypeptide(L)'
;MEDKLNIFSFKGKYRVLHMTWFAFFMTFVVWLSLGPMMPFIQEALSLTEQQAKVLLILNVAMTIPSRIIVGMLVDKLGPKIMFSSILILGGLISIAFSWMQSYEQLALMRFFAGFIGAGFVVGIR
;
A
#
# COMPACT_ATOMS: atom_id res chain seq x y z
N MET A 1 -39.09 7.79 -6.87
CA MET A 1 -38.87 6.75 -5.85
C MET A 1 -37.52 7.06 -5.22
N GLU A 2 -37.49 7.61 -4.01
CA GLU A 2 -36.22 7.86 -3.31
C GLU A 2 -35.52 6.53 -3.08
N ASP A 3 -34.35 6.39 -3.69
CA ASP A 3 -33.49 5.23 -3.55
C ASP A 3 -32.96 5.22 -2.11
N LYS A 4 -33.65 4.53 -1.19
CA LYS A 4 -33.26 4.46 0.23
C LYS A 4 -31.78 4.04 0.31
N LEU A 5 -30.94 4.92 0.86
CA LEU A 5 -29.53 4.66 1.07
C LEU A 5 -29.38 3.49 2.06
N ASN A 6 -29.15 2.29 1.54
CA ASN A 6 -28.96 1.08 2.33
C ASN A 6 -27.48 0.71 2.38
N ILE A 7 -26.73 1.50 3.18
CA ILE A 7 -25.28 1.41 3.31
C ILE A 7 -24.77 0.06 3.84
N PHE A 8 -25.61 -0.73 4.50
CA PHE A 8 -25.24 -2.04 5.04
C PHE A 8 -25.56 -3.19 4.07
N SER A 9 -26.06 -2.88 2.87
CA SER A 9 -26.32 -3.87 1.84
C SER A 9 -25.02 -4.38 1.21
N PHE A 10 -24.86 -5.68 1.06
CA PHE A 10 -23.73 -6.28 0.32
C PHE A 10 -24.09 -6.63 -1.13
N LYS A 11 -25.04 -5.90 -1.73
CA LYS A 11 -25.52 -6.12 -3.11
C LYS A 11 -25.31 -4.87 -3.97
N GLY A 12 -25.11 -5.08 -5.27
CA GLY A 12 -24.99 -4.00 -6.27
C GLY A 12 -23.90 -2.98 -5.93
N LYS A 13 -24.25 -1.68 -6.01
CA LYS A 13 -23.35 -0.55 -5.73
C LYS A 13 -22.72 -0.56 -4.34
N TYR A 14 -23.44 -1.02 -3.32
CA TYR A 14 -22.94 -1.07 -1.95
C TYR A 14 -21.89 -2.16 -1.73
N ARG A 15 -21.97 -3.27 -2.48
CA ARG A 15 -20.89 -4.29 -2.50
C ARG A 15 -19.61 -3.69 -3.06
N VAL A 16 -19.70 -2.96 -4.17
CA VAL A 16 -18.55 -2.30 -4.79
C VAL A 16 -17.95 -1.30 -3.83
N LEU A 17 -18.79 -0.46 -3.20
CA LEU A 17 -18.36 0.46 -2.15
C LEU A 17 -17.58 -0.28 -1.06
N HIS A 18 -18.17 -1.32 -0.45
CA HIS A 18 -17.55 -2.09 0.62
C HIS A 18 -16.21 -2.70 0.24
N MET A 19 -16.10 -3.25 -0.96
CA MET A 19 -14.85 -3.83 -1.47
C MET A 19 -13.79 -2.75 -1.73
N THR A 20 -14.16 -1.62 -2.33
CA THR A 20 -13.21 -0.57 -2.70
C THR A 20 -12.68 0.18 -1.48
N TRP A 21 -13.52 0.56 -0.51
CA TRP A 21 -13.02 1.24 0.69
C TRP A 21 -12.16 0.30 1.54
N PHE A 22 -12.52 -0.99 1.64
CA PHE A 22 -11.72 -1.96 2.38
C PHE A 22 -10.37 -2.21 1.69
N ALA A 23 -10.36 -2.37 0.37
CA ALA A 23 -9.13 -2.44 -0.41
C ALA A 23 -8.25 -1.21 -0.18
N PHE A 24 -8.85 -0.01 -0.22
CA PHE A 24 -8.15 1.24 0.03
C PHE A 24 -7.58 1.31 1.45
N PHE A 25 -8.36 0.91 2.44
CA PHE A 25 -7.92 0.80 3.83
C PHE A 25 -6.72 -0.15 3.97
N MET A 26 -6.78 -1.32 3.34
CA MET A 26 -5.69 -2.29 3.36
C MET A 26 -4.40 -1.74 2.74
N THR A 27 -4.48 -0.95 1.66
CA THR A 27 -3.29 -0.26 1.11
C THR A 27 -2.62 0.64 2.15
N PHE A 28 -3.37 1.35 2.99
CA PHE A 28 -2.80 2.17 4.07
C PHE A 28 -2.19 1.34 5.19
N VAL A 29 -2.90 0.30 5.63
CA VAL A 29 -2.41 -0.61 6.67
C VAL A 29 -1.02 -1.12 6.27
N VAL A 30 -0.89 -1.59 5.03
CA VAL A 30 0.40 -2.10 4.54
C VAL A 30 1.43 -0.99 4.37
N TRP A 31 1.06 0.13 3.74
CA TRP A 31 2.00 1.21 3.44
C TRP A 31 2.60 1.86 4.71
N LEU A 32 1.78 2.03 5.76
CA LEU A 32 2.16 2.68 7.02
C LEU A 32 2.56 1.72 8.14
N SER A 33 2.43 0.40 7.94
CA SER A 33 2.76 -0.65 8.94
C SER A 33 4.15 -0.51 9.56
N LEU A 34 5.13 0.02 8.82
CA LEU A 34 6.49 0.14 9.30
C LEU A 34 6.63 1.10 10.48
N GLY A 35 5.80 2.15 10.58
CA GLY A 35 5.89 3.14 11.65
C GLY A 35 5.77 2.51 13.05
N PRO A 36 4.67 1.80 13.35
CA PRO A 36 4.50 1.08 14.61
C PRO A 36 5.53 -0.02 14.85
N MET A 37 6.07 -0.63 13.78
CA MET A 37 7.01 -1.75 13.88
C MET A 37 8.47 -1.31 14.01
N MET A 38 8.79 -0.05 13.69
CA MET A 38 10.16 0.44 13.63
C MET A 38 10.96 0.26 14.93
N PRO A 39 10.42 0.51 16.14
CA PRO A 39 11.17 0.30 17.37
C PRO A 39 11.67 -1.14 17.53
N PHE A 40 10.83 -2.12 17.19
CA PHE A 40 11.17 -3.54 17.28
C PHE A 40 12.22 -3.95 16.23
N ILE A 41 12.10 -3.43 15.00
CA ILE A 41 13.09 -3.69 13.93
C ILE A 41 14.43 -3.05 14.26
N GLN A 42 14.39 -1.82 14.80
CA GLN A 42 15.57 -1.08 15.22
C GLN A 42 16.33 -1.82 16.33
N GLU A 43 15.63 -2.36 17.32
CA GLU A 43 16.21 -3.19 18.37
C GLU A 43 16.78 -4.50 17.80
N ALA A 44 15.99 -5.22 17.00
CA ALA A 44 16.36 -6.53 16.46
C ALA A 44 17.61 -6.51 15.57
N LEU A 45 17.79 -5.43 14.79
CA LEU A 45 18.92 -5.28 13.86
C LEU A 45 19.94 -4.24 14.31
N SER A 46 19.80 -3.71 15.53
CA SER A 46 20.68 -2.67 16.09
C SER A 46 20.87 -1.46 15.14
N LEU A 47 19.78 -1.00 14.53
CA LEU A 47 19.82 0.11 13.57
C LEU A 47 20.09 1.44 14.29
N THR A 48 20.81 2.33 13.62
CA THR A 48 20.95 3.71 14.11
C THR A 48 19.63 4.47 13.96
N GLU A 49 19.41 5.48 14.79
CA GLU A 49 18.22 6.33 14.70
C GLU A 49 18.10 7.00 13.31
N GLN A 50 19.23 7.33 12.69
CA GLN A 50 19.27 7.90 11.35
C GLN A 50 18.82 6.89 10.29
N GLN A 51 19.27 5.64 10.36
CA GLN A 51 18.83 4.56 9.47
C GLN A 51 17.33 4.29 9.61
N ALA A 52 16.81 4.24 10.83
CA ALA A 52 15.38 4.07 11.10
C ALA A 52 14.54 5.19 10.44
N LYS A 53 14.95 6.45 10.61
CA LYS A 53 14.29 7.61 9.98
C LYS A 53 14.31 7.52 8.45
N VAL A 54 15.43 7.11 7.86
CA VAL A 54 15.54 6.92 6.40
C VAL A 54 14.55 5.86 5.92
N LEU A 55 14.46 4.70 6.58
CA LEU A 55 13.51 3.65 6.20
C LEU A 55 12.04 4.13 6.26
N LEU A 56 11.69 4.98 7.22
CA LEU A 56 10.32 5.50 7.31
C LEU A 56 9.93 6.35 6.10
N ILE A 57 10.85 7.14 5.56
CA ILE A 57 10.59 8.06 4.44
C ILE A 57 10.92 7.49 3.06
N LEU A 58 11.74 6.44 2.98
CA LEU A 58 12.31 5.95 1.72
C LEU A 58 11.26 5.52 0.69
N ASN A 59 10.15 4.94 1.15
CA ASN A 59 9.04 4.51 0.28
C ASN A 59 8.41 5.70 -0.52
N VAL A 60 8.52 6.93 -0.02
CA VAL A 60 7.91 8.11 -0.64
C VAL A 60 8.57 8.40 -1.99
N ALA A 61 9.88 8.12 -2.11
CA ALA A 61 10.64 8.30 -3.34
C ALA A 61 10.05 7.49 -4.50
N MET A 62 9.64 6.24 -4.25
CA MET A 62 9.02 5.38 -5.27
C MET A 62 7.52 5.67 -5.46
N THR A 63 6.86 6.27 -4.46
CA THR A 63 5.41 6.55 -4.51
C THR A 63 5.05 7.52 -5.64
N ILE A 64 5.84 8.59 -5.82
CA ILE A 64 5.61 9.62 -6.85
C ILE A 64 5.60 9.02 -8.27
N PRO A 65 6.67 8.34 -8.74
CA PRO A 65 6.68 7.74 -10.08
C PRO A 65 5.63 6.63 -10.21
N SER A 66 5.41 5.85 -9.16
CA SER A 66 4.40 4.78 -9.18
C SER A 66 3.00 5.33 -9.46
N ARG A 67 2.64 6.49 -8.92
CA ARG A 67 1.34 7.12 -9.17
C ARG A 67 1.13 7.49 -10.64
N ILE A 68 2.17 7.99 -11.31
CA ILE A 68 2.11 8.32 -12.75
C ILE A 68 1.89 7.04 -13.57
N ILE A 69 2.67 6.00 -13.29
CA ILE A 69 2.59 4.72 -14.00
C ILE A 69 1.23 4.05 -13.76
N VAL A 70 0.79 3.93 -12.51
CA VAL A 70 -0.51 3.35 -12.14
C VAL A 70 -1.66 4.15 -12.74
N GLY A 71 -1.55 5.48 -12.82
CA GLY A 71 -2.52 6.31 -13.52
C GLY A 71 -2.66 5.92 -14.99
N MET A 72 -1.55 5.84 -15.72
CA MET A 72 -1.60 5.41 -17.13
C MET A 72 -2.11 3.97 -17.29
N LEU A 73 -1.77 3.07 -16.37
CA LEU A 73 -2.17 1.66 -16.42
C LEU A 73 -3.64 1.45 -16.08
N VAL A 74 -4.19 2.18 -15.12
CA VAL A 74 -5.60 2.03 -14.75
C VAL A 74 -6.53 2.51 -15.86
N ASP A 75 -6.10 3.50 -16.66
CA ASP A 75 -6.85 3.96 -17.83
C ASP A 75 -6.92 2.86 -18.93
N LYS A 76 -5.98 1.90 -18.94
CA LYS A 76 -5.93 0.80 -19.91
C LYS A 76 -6.51 -0.50 -19.39
N LEU A 77 -6.22 -0.85 -18.13
CA LEU A 77 -6.55 -2.14 -17.51
C LEU A 77 -7.82 -2.07 -16.63
N GLY A 78 -8.29 -0.87 -16.33
CA GLY A 78 -9.41 -0.62 -15.45
C GLY A 78 -9.06 -0.71 -13.95
N PRO A 79 -9.89 -0.07 -13.10
CA PRO A 79 -9.64 0.06 -11.66
C PRO A 79 -9.62 -1.27 -10.92
N LYS A 80 -10.50 -2.21 -11.29
CA LYS A 80 -10.60 -3.51 -10.60
C LYS A 80 -9.30 -4.32 -10.67
N ILE A 81 -8.71 -4.43 -11.87
CA ILE A 81 -7.49 -5.20 -12.08
C ILE A 81 -6.33 -4.49 -11.39
N MET A 82 -6.20 -3.17 -11.61
CA MET A 82 -5.11 -2.40 -11.04
C MET A 82 -5.11 -2.45 -9.51
N PHE A 83 -6.26 -2.30 -8.86
CA PHE A 83 -6.32 -2.33 -7.40
C PHE A 83 -5.94 -3.69 -6.83
N SER A 84 -6.44 -4.76 -7.45
CA SER A 84 -6.13 -6.13 -7.06
C SER A 84 -4.62 -6.42 -7.20
N SER A 85 -4.01 -5.98 -8.30
CA SER A 85 -2.57 -6.12 -8.53
C SER A 85 -1.74 -5.37 -7.49
N ILE A 86 -2.13 -4.15 -7.13
CA ILE A 86 -1.43 -3.37 -6.08
C ILE A 86 -1.48 -4.10 -4.74
N LEU A 87 -2.64 -4.67 -4.37
CA LEU A 87 -2.78 -5.41 -3.11
C LEU A 87 -1.95 -6.69 -3.10
N ILE A 88 -1.97 -7.46 -4.20
CA ILE A 88 -1.18 -8.69 -4.33
C ILE A 88 0.32 -8.36 -4.24
N LEU A 89 0.79 -7.40 -5.05
CA LEU A 89 2.20 -6.98 -5.02
C LEU A 89 2.59 -6.42 -3.65
N GLY A 90 1.70 -5.65 -3.02
CA GLY A 90 1.92 -5.13 -1.68
C GLY A 90 2.08 -6.21 -0.64
N GLY A 91 1.20 -7.23 -0.66
CA GLY A 91 1.31 -8.39 0.21
C GLY A 91 2.61 -9.17 -0.02
N LEU A 92 3.00 -9.40 -1.28
CA LEU A 92 4.26 -10.06 -1.62
C LEU A 92 5.49 -9.30 -1.10
N ILE A 93 5.51 -7.97 -1.27
CA ILE A 93 6.59 -7.12 -0.77
C ILE A 93 6.63 -7.15 0.77
N SER A 94 5.49 -7.14 1.45
CA SER A 94 5.44 -7.25 2.91
C SER A 94 5.96 -8.58 3.44
N ILE A 95 5.62 -9.70 2.77
CA ILE A 95 6.15 -11.02 3.13
C ILE A 95 7.66 -11.03 2.90
N ALA A 96 8.14 -10.55 1.75
CA ALA A 96 9.57 -10.46 1.47
C ALA A 96 10.31 -9.58 2.49
N PHE A 97 9.73 -8.43 2.87
CA PHE A 97 10.28 -7.53 3.89
C PHE A 97 10.52 -8.25 5.23
N SER A 98 9.64 -9.17 5.64
CA SER A 98 9.77 -9.91 6.90
C SER A 98 10.96 -10.85 6.96
N TRP A 99 11.52 -11.25 5.81
CA TRP A 99 12.69 -12.13 5.73
C TRP A 99 14.02 -11.38 5.69
N MET A 100 14.00 -10.06 5.53
CA MET A 100 15.23 -9.26 5.39
C MET A 100 15.98 -9.15 6.71
N GLN A 101 17.31 -9.34 6.67
CA GLN A 101 18.17 -9.38 7.86
C GLN A 101 19.24 -8.29 7.86
N SER A 102 19.27 -7.42 6.84
CA SER A 102 20.21 -6.29 6.76
C SER A 102 19.49 -4.98 6.46
N TYR A 103 20.15 -3.86 6.79
CA TYR A 103 19.63 -2.52 6.55
C TYR A 103 19.37 -2.27 5.05
N GLU A 104 20.29 -2.67 4.18
CA GLU A 104 20.21 -2.45 2.72
C GLU A 104 19.05 -3.23 2.12
N GLN A 105 18.86 -4.46 2.59
CA GLN A 105 17.73 -5.31 2.20
C GLN A 105 16.39 -4.71 2.61
N LEU A 106 16.29 -4.22 3.86
CA LEU A 106 15.10 -3.51 4.34
C LEU A 106 14.86 -2.23 3.54
N ALA A 107 15.92 -1.46 3.24
CA ALA A 107 15.83 -0.24 2.46
C ALA A 107 15.30 -0.52 1.05
N LEU A 108 15.81 -1.55 0.39
CA LEU A 108 15.35 -1.94 -0.95
C LEU A 108 13.88 -2.37 -0.93
N MET A 109 13.49 -3.26 -0.01
CA MET A 109 12.09 -3.67 0.11
C MET A 109 11.17 -2.49 0.45
N ARG A 110 11.65 -1.56 1.29
CA ARG A 110 10.89 -0.37 1.66
C ARG A 110 10.75 0.63 0.51
N PHE A 111 11.77 0.77 -0.31
CA PHE A 111 11.69 1.53 -1.56
C PHE A 111 10.60 0.96 -2.46
N PHE A 112 10.59 -0.35 -2.72
CA PHE A 112 9.55 -0.99 -3.54
C PHE A 112 8.15 -0.94 -2.91
N ALA A 113 8.03 -0.99 -1.58
CA ALA A 113 6.77 -0.82 -0.89
C ALA A 113 6.10 0.54 -1.18
N GLY A 114 6.85 1.54 -1.68
CA GLY A 114 6.30 2.79 -2.18
C GLY A 114 5.31 2.63 -3.34
N PHE A 115 5.41 1.54 -4.11
CA PHE A 115 4.44 1.23 -5.17
C PHE A 115 3.01 1.06 -4.63
N ILE A 116 2.88 0.55 -3.40
CA ILE A 116 1.60 0.38 -2.71
C ILE A 116 0.91 1.73 -2.49
N GLY A 117 1.69 2.79 -2.27
CA GLY A 117 1.22 4.18 -2.15
C GLY A 117 0.60 4.76 -3.43
N ALA A 118 0.64 4.04 -4.56
CA ALA A 118 -0.09 4.39 -5.77
C ALA A 118 -1.57 3.95 -5.75
N GLY A 119 -2.00 3.16 -4.76
CA GLY A 119 -3.41 2.75 -4.59
C GLY A 119 -4.40 3.93 -4.53
N PHE A 120 -3.94 5.10 -4.09
CA PHE A 120 -4.71 6.35 -4.13
C PHE A 120 -5.22 6.72 -5.51
N VAL A 121 -4.43 6.46 -6.56
CA VAL A 121 -4.80 6.83 -7.94
C VAL A 121 -5.97 5.99 -8.43
N VAL A 122 -6.05 4.74 -7.97
CA VAL A 122 -7.15 3.84 -8.29
C VAL A 122 -8.38 4.15 -7.44
N GLY A 123 -8.21 4.52 -6.17
CA GLY A 123 -9.31 4.81 -5.26
C GLY A 123 -10.13 6.07 -5.60
N ILE A 124 -9.54 7.01 -6.35
CA ILE A 124 -10.21 8.26 -6.77
C ILE A 124 -10.86 8.20 -8.17
N ARG A 125 -10.68 7.10 -8.90
CA ARG A 125 -11.21 6.88 -10.26
C ARG A 125 -12.36 5.88 -10.24
#